data_AF-A0A7S1GV07-F1
#
_entry.id   AF-A0A7S1GV07-F1
#
_cell.length_a   1.000
_cell.length_b   1.000
_cell.length_c   1.000
_cell.angle_alpha   90.00
_cell.angle_beta   90.00
_cell.angle_gamma   90.00
#
_symmetry.space_group_name_H-M   'P 1'
#
loop_
_entity.id
_entity.type
_entity.pdbx_description
1 polymer ?
#
loop_
_entity_poly.entity_id
_entity_poly.type
_entity_poly.pdbx_seq_one_letter_code
_entity_poly.pdbx_strand_id
1 'polypeptide(L)'
;MPLLPGETRDRDTYQSGLGLFFDDGARAVRRWADTTQVAAENWYRNLKTPSLDGLGTGGIGVPQAMVDIVEGAGPVFPADVPLEDPGVWRVLLAAAASVYSDIHHKGDPLRRCPGTVLLIAANIGAFTHKLRLYAWGLNPSRVLEGGQVYRMLSSAFVHVDIVHLTSNMASILHSGYSLEPSWGHYRLGVEAAAAAVASSALSLALALAKKRLLGNTSDYFKWTVGFSAA
;
A
#
# COMPACT_ATOMS: atom_id res chain seq x y z
N MET A 1 -4.58 39.60 -32.20
CA MET A 1 -4.70 38.64 -33.31
C MET A 1 -5.35 37.37 -32.79
N PRO A 2 -6.31 36.78 -33.52
CA PRO A 2 -6.80 35.44 -33.22
C PRO A 2 -5.68 34.41 -33.50
N LEU A 3 -5.56 33.41 -32.62
CA LEU A 3 -4.55 32.35 -32.72
C LEU A 3 -4.89 31.38 -33.87
N LEU A 4 -3.87 30.84 -34.53
CA LEU A 4 -4.05 29.78 -35.52
C LEU A 4 -4.33 28.43 -34.84
N PRO A 5 -4.95 27.46 -35.54
CA PRO A 5 -5.14 26.11 -35.02
C PRO A 5 -3.78 25.47 -34.67
N GLY A 6 -3.52 25.26 -33.38
CA GLY A 6 -2.28 24.65 -32.87
C GLY A 6 -1.31 25.61 -32.17
N GLU A 7 -1.54 26.93 -32.18
CA GLU A 7 -0.76 27.87 -31.37
C GLU A 7 -1.27 27.91 -29.92
N THR A 8 -0.39 27.60 -28.96
CA THR A 8 -0.61 27.90 -27.54
C THR A 8 0.18 29.17 -27.18
N ARG A 9 -0.38 30.05 -26.35
CA ARG A 9 0.36 31.24 -25.89
C ARG A 9 1.44 30.79 -24.90
N ASP A 10 2.62 31.41 -24.93
CA ASP A 10 3.67 31.19 -23.92
C ASP A 10 3.20 31.42 -22.46
N ARG A 11 2.09 32.15 -22.26
CA ARG A 11 1.42 32.33 -20.95
C ARG A 11 0.53 31.17 -20.52
N ASP A 12 0.31 30.17 -21.37
CA ASP A 12 -0.41 28.92 -21.07
C ASP A 12 0.53 27.78 -20.67
N THR A 13 1.81 28.09 -20.40
CA THR A 13 2.69 27.16 -19.69
C THR A 13 2.10 26.90 -18.31
N TYR A 14 1.42 25.75 -18.18
CA TYR A 14 0.95 25.22 -16.92
C TYR A 14 2.16 25.04 -15.99
N GLN A 15 2.44 26.06 -15.17
CA GLN A 15 3.27 25.88 -13.98
C GLN A 15 2.45 25.02 -13.04
N SER A 16 2.71 23.72 -13.07
CA SER A 16 2.04 22.81 -12.19
C SER A 16 2.41 23.15 -10.75
N GLY A 17 1.45 23.68 -9.98
CA GLY A 17 1.55 23.76 -8.52
C GLY A 17 1.73 22.37 -7.85
N LEU A 18 1.74 21.31 -8.66
CA LEU A 18 2.02 19.92 -8.34
C LEU A 18 3.35 19.71 -7.61
N GLY A 19 4.41 20.47 -7.91
CA GLY A 19 5.70 20.30 -7.23
C GLY A 19 5.59 20.47 -5.70
N LEU A 20 4.87 21.51 -5.27
CA LEU A 20 4.65 21.79 -3.84
C LEU A 20 3.71 20.78 -3.18
N PHE A 21 2.62 20.38 -3.86
CA PHE A 21 1.65 19.43 -3.33
C PHE A 21 2.20 18.00 -3.21
N PHE A 22 3.01 17.54 -4.18
CA PHE A 22 3.65 16.23 -4.10
C PHE A 22 4.72 16.18 -3.03
N ASP A 23 5.46 17.28 -2.84
CA ASP A 23 6.46 17.38 -1.78
C ASP A 23 5.83 17.38 -0.39
N ASP A 24 4.73 18.12 -0.20
CA ASP A 24 3.97 18.12 1.07
C ASP A 24 3.28 16.78 1.33
N GLY A 25 2.69 16.18 0.30
CA GLY A 25 2.09 14.84 0.38
C GLY A 25 3.12 13.76 0.70
N ALA A 26 4.27 13.77 0.03
CA ALA A 26 5.38 12.85 0.30
C ALA A 26 5.93 13.05 1.72
N ARG A 27 6.06 14.30 2.20
CA ARG A 27 6.42 14.60 3.58
C ARG A 27 5.38 14.10 4.58
N ALA A 28 4.10 14.25 4.29
CA ALA A 28 3.02 13.78 5.15
C ALA A 28 2.97 12.24 5.21
N VAL A 29 3.14 11.56 4.07
CA VAL A 29 3.24 10.10 4.00
C VAL A 29 4.50 9.62 4.71
N ARG A 30 5.64 10.30 4.54
CA ARG A 30 6.89 9.99 5.26
C ARG A 30 6.72 10.17 6.77
N ARG A 31 6.16 11.29 7.21
CA ARG A 31 5.87 11.54 8.63
C ARG A 31 4.92 10.50 9.18
N TRP A 32 3.87 10.13 8.43
CA TRP A 32 2.96 9.07 8.82
C TRP A 32 3.70 7.73 8.93
N ALA A 33 4.47 7.33 7.92
CA ALA A 33 5.24 6.09 7.90
C ALA A 33 6.24 6.02 9.07
N ASP A 34 7.01 7.10 9.31
CA ASP A 34 7.96 7.20 10.42
C ASP A 34 7.23 7.15 11.77
N THR A 35 6.10 7.86 11.91
CA THR A 35 5.31 7.86 13.15
C THR A 35 4.65 6.51 13.40
N THR A 36 4.14 5.86 12.37
CA THR A 36 3.52 4.53 12.44
C THR A 36 4.57 3.46 12.71
N GLN A 37 5.77 3.56 12.11
CA GLN A 37 6.90 2.69 12.41
C GLN A 37 7.31 2.83 13.88
N VAL A 38 7.54 4.06 14.36
CA VAL A 38 7.90 4.31 15.76
C VAL A 38 6.78 3.88 16.71
N ALA A 39 5.51 4.13 16.37
CA ALA A 39 4.37 3.71 17.18
C ALA A 39 4.23 2.18 17.19
N ALA A 40 4.45 1.49 16.07
CA ALA A 40 4.45 0.05 15.98
C ALA A 40 5.62 -0.55 16.79
N GLU A 41 6.82 0.01 16.69
CA GLU A 41 7.99 -0.39 17.46
C GLU A 41 7.82 -0.14 18.97
N ASN A 42 7.20 0.97 19.36
CA ASN A 42 6.92 1.30 20.76
C ASN A 42 5.81 0.44 21.34
N TRP A 43 4.73 0.22 20.59
CA TRP A 43 3.64 -0.67 20.98
C TRP A 43 4.13 -2.12 21.09
N TYR A 44 4.97 -2.56 20.16
CA TYR A 44 5.63 -3.86 20.22
C TYR A 44 6.58 -3.97 21.42
N ARG A 45 7.39 -2.94 21.71
CA ARG A 45 8.24 -2.89 22.92
C ARG A 45 7.42 -3.00 24.21
N ASN A 46 6.30 -2.27 24.29
CA ASN A 46 5.45 -2.24 25.48
C ASN A 46 4.69 -3.56 25.70
N LEU A 47 4.33 -4.29 24.65
CA LEU A 47 3.78 -5.65 24.77
C LEU A 47 4.83 -6.69 25.23
N LYS A 48 6.11 -6.37 25.05
CA LYS A 48 7.25 -7.25 25.38
C LYS A 48 7.87 -6.97 26.74
N THR A 49 7.44 -5.93 27.44
CA THR A 49 7.64 -5.78 28.88
C THR A 49 6.47 -6.44 29.62
N PRO A 50 6.52 -7.76 29.92
CA PRO A 50 5.82 -8.20 31.11
C PRO A 50 6.40 -7.38 32.27
N SER A 51 5.56 -6.93 33.19
CA SER A 51 6.03 -6.50 34.51
C SER A 51 6.94 -7.61 35.06
N LEU A 52 8.26 -7.41 35.00
CA LEU A 52 9.29 -8.37 35.38
C LEU A 52 9.42 -8.50 36.91
N ASP A 53 8.30 -8.36 37.63
CA ASP A 53 8.25 -8.51 39.09
C ASP A 53 7.74 -9.90 39.51
N GLY A 54 7.57 -10.84 38.58
CA GLY A 54 7.25 -12.22 38.96
C GLY A 54 7.39 -13.22 37.82
N LEU A 55 8.07 -14.33 38.13
CA LEU A 55 8.20 -15.58 37.35
C LEU A 55 9.27 -15.49 36.23
N GLY A 56 10.40 -16.17 36.29
CA GLY A 56 10.61 -17.54 36.75
C GLY A 56 10.27 -18.52 35.62
N THR A 57 11.30 -18.98 34.91
CA THR A 57 11.34 -20.12 33.97
C THR A 57 10.74 -19.97 32.56
N GLY A 58 11.59 -20.24 31.55
CA GLY A 58 11.22 -21.03 30.37
C GLY A 58 10.54 -20.33 29.19
N GLY A 59 11.29 -19.54 28.42
CA GLY A 59 10.87 -19.15 27.07
C GLY A 59 12.06 -18.63 26.28
N ILE A 60 12.46 -19.34 25.23
CA ILE A 60 13.52 -18.89 24.31
C ILE A 60 12.95 -17.67 23.55
N GLY A 61 13.13 -16.47 24.12
CA GLY A 61 12.81 -15.23 23.46
C GLY A 61 13.81 -14.98 22.34
N VAL A 62 13.34 -14.93 21.09
CA VAL A 62 14.17 -14.50 19.96
C VAL A 62 14.66 -13.07 20.22
N PRO A 63 15.99 -12.82 20.30
CA PRO A 63 16.53 -11.49 20.57
C PRO A 63 16.05 -10.45 19.55
N GLN A 64 15.80 -9.21 19.98
CA GLN A 64 15.32 -8.14 19.09
C GLN A 64 16.21 -7.96 17.86
N ALA A 65 17.52 -8.02 18.05
CA ALA A 65 18.50 -7.97 16.96
C ALA A 65 18.24 -9.03 15.87
N MET A 66 17.76 -10.21 16.23
CA MET A 66 17.44 -11.27 15.28
C MET A 66 16.13 -10.99 14.53
N VAL A 67 15.16 -10.30 15.15
CA VAL A 67 13.95 -9.81 14.47
C VAL A 67 14.31 -8.71 13.47
N ASP A 68 15.16 -7.76 13.86
CA ASP A 68 15.59 -6.66 13.00
C ASP A 68 16.42 -7.17 11.81
N ILE A 69 17.24 -8.21 12.02
CA ILE A 69 17.97 -8.91 10.95
C ILE A 69 16.99 -9.61 10.00
N VAL A 70 15.99 -10.32 10.51
CA VAL A 70 15.01 -11.03 9.67
C VAL A 70 14.12 -10.06 8.91
N GLU A 71 13.53 -9.06 9.57
CA GLU A 71 12.71 -8.04 8.91
C GLU A 71 13.53 -7.18 7.94
N GLY A 72 14.82 -7.00 8.22
CA GLY A 72 15.79 -6.38 7.33
C GLY A 72 16.29 -7.24 6.18
N ALA A 73 16.11 -8.56 6.23
CA ALA A 73 16.57 -9.52 5.22
C ALA A 73 15.48 -9.93 4.21
N GLY A 74 14.25 -9.44 4.37
CA GLY A 74 13.17 -9.74 3.42
C GLY A 74 13.41 -9.18 2.02
N PRO A 75 12.79 -9.77 0.98
CA PRO A 75 12.89 -9.24 -0.37
C PRO A 75 12.43 -7.79 -0.41
N VAL A 76 13.22 -6.97 -1.10
CA VAL A 76 12.94 -5.56 -1.34
C VAL A 76 11.99 -5.49 -2.53
N PHE A 77 10.86 -4.80 -2.36
CA PHE A 77 9.94 -4.54 -3.46
C PHE A 77 9.97 -3.06 -3.85
N PRO A 78 9.84 -2.75 -5.14
CA PRO A 78 9.48 -3.64 -6.24
C PRO A 78 10.59 -4.58 -6.73
N ALA A 79 10.18 -5.75 -7.19
CA ALA A 79 10.99 -6.68 -7.95
C ALA A 79 11.12 -6.20 -9.41
N ASP A 80 12.23 -6.61 -10.05
CA ASP A 80 12.45 -6.34 -11.47
C ASP A 80 11.46 -7.12 -12.34
N VAL A 81 11.00 -6.48 -13.42
CA VAL A 81 10.06 -7.07 -14.37
C VAL A 81 10.76 -7.23 -15.73
N PRO A 82 10.62 -8.39 -16.39
CA PRO A 82 11.17 -8.59 -17.73
C PRO A 82 10.40 -7.73 -18.74
N LEU A 83 10.95 -6.58 -19.13
CA LEU A 83 10.32 -5.67 -20.08
C LEU A 83 10.23 -6.27 -21.50
N GLU A 84 10.92 -7.37 -21.76
CA GLU A 84 10.81 -8.14 -23.00
C GLU A 84 9.51 -8.95 -23.07
N ASP A 85 8.83 -9.18 -21.95
CA ASP A 85 7.58 -9.94 -21.91
C ASP A 85 6.42 -9.11 -22.50
N PRO A 86 5.79 -9.55 -23.61
CA PRO A 86 4.63 -8.87 -24.18
C PRO A 86 3.44 -8.78 -23.22
N GLY A 87 3.33 -9.69 -22.25
CA GLY A 87 2.30 -9.66 -21.21
C GLY A 87 2.37 -8.40 -20.35
N VAL A 88 3.59 -7.96 -20.01
CA VAL A 88 3.84 -6.74 -19.23
C VAL A 88 3.28 -5.52 -19.98
N TRP A 89 3.63 -5.39 -21.26
CA TRP A 89 3.14 -4.29 -22.09
C TRP A 89 1.63 -4.28 -22.27
N ARG A 90 0.99 -5.45 -22.39
CA ARG A 90 -0.48 -5.54 -22.48
C ARG A 90 -1.15 -4.96 -21.24
N VAL A 91 -0.66 -5.28 -20.04
CA VAL A 91 -1.24 -4.76 -18.79
C VAL A 91 -0.99 -3.25 -18.68
N LEU A 92 0.21 -2.79 -18.97
CA LEU A 92 0.55 -1.36 -18.94
C LEU A 92 -0.31 -0.55 -19.92
N LEU A 93 -0.48 -1.03 -21.15
CA LEU A 93 -1.30 -0.38 -22.17
C LEU A 93 -2.79 -0.41 -21.80
N ALA A 94 -3.30 -1.52 -21.25
CA ALA A 94 -4.68 -1.60 -20.79
C ALA A 94 -4.95 -0.63 -19.64
N ALA A 95 -4.05 -0.53 -18.67
CA ALA A 95 -4.13 0.44 -17.58
C ALA A 95 -4.10 1.89 -18.12
N ALA A 96 -3.18 2.20 -19.03
CA ALA A 96 -3.08 3.52 -19.65
C ALA A 96 -4.35 3.88 -20.45
N ALA A 97 -4.89 2.94 -21.24
CA ALA A 97 -6.13 3.13 -21.98
C ALA A 97 -7.34 3.37 -21.06
N SER A 98 -7.42 2.62 -19.94
CA SER A 98 -8.46 2.82 -18.92
C SER A 98 -8.37 4.23 -18.32
N VAL A 99 -7.18 4.65 -17.88
CA VAL A 99 -6.95 5.97 -17.30
C VAL A 99 -7.26 7.08 -18.30
N TYR A 100 -6.81 6.93 -19.56
CA TYR A 100 -7.09 7.88 -20.63
C TYR A 100 -8.60 8.00 -20.88
N SER A 101 -9.30 6.86 -21.00
CA SER A 101 -10.75 6.84 -21.17
C SER A 101 -11.47 7.55 -20.02
N ASP A 102 -11.07 7.29 -18.78
CA ASP A 102 -11.64 7.94 -17.61
C ASP A 102 -11.41 9.45 -17.65
N ILE A 103 -10.18 9.92 -17.89
CA ILE A 103 -9.87 11.35 -17.98
C ILE A 103 -10.66 12.03 -19.12
N HIS A 104 -10.73 11.39 -20.29
CA HIS A 104 -11.42 11.93 -21.46
C HIS A 104 -12.93 12.07 -21.23
N HIS A 105 -13.57 11.09 -20.60
CA HIS A 105 -15.04 11.10 -20.39
C HIS A 105 -15.46 11.77 -19.08
N LYS A 106 -14.58 11.77 -18.07
CA LYS A 106 -14.91 12.21 -16.70
C LYS A 106 -14.17 13.50 -16.30
N GLY A 107 -13.23 14.00 -17.10
CA GLY A 107 -12.52 15.25 -16.85
C GLY A 107 -11.30 15.11 -15.95
N ASP A 108 -10.80 16.23 -15.42
CA ASP A 108 -9.57 16.28 -14.62
C ASP A 108 -9.72 15.55 -13.25
N PRO A 109 -8.91 14.53 -12.97
CA PRO A 109 -8.99 13.77 -11.72
C PRO A 109 -8.66 14.61 -10.49
N LEU A 110 -7.77 15.60 -10.61
CA LEU A 110 -7.39 16.45 -9.47
C LEU A 110 -8.55 17.30 -8.96
N ARG A 111 -9.48 17.65 -9.85
CA ARG A 111 -10.67 18.43 -9.51
C ARG A 111 -11.82 17.54 -9.05
N ARG A 112 -11.93 16.34 -9.62
CA ARG A 112 -13.11 15.48 -9.41
C ARG A 112 -12.93 14.45 -8.29
N CYS A 113 -11.74 13.90 -8.14
CA CYS A 113 -11.41 12.85 -7.17
C CYS A 113 -10.02 13.07 -6.51
N PRO A 114 -9.79 14.23 -5.85
CA PRO A 114 -8.49 14.59 -5.28
C PRO A 114 -7.98 13.63 -4.20
N GLY A 115 -8.86 13.06 -3.37
CA GLY A 115 -8.47 12.08 -2.35
C GLY A 115 -8.06 10.74 -2.97
N THR A 116 -8.71 10.31 -4.06
CA THR A 116 -8.24 9.16 -4.85
C THR A 116 -6.85 9.42 -5.42
N VAL A 117 -6.61 10.61 -5.99
CA VAL A 117 -5.29 10.97 -6.50
C VAL A 117 -4.24 10.99 -5.39
N LEU A 118 -4.59 11.48 -4.20
CA LEU A 118 -3.71 11.45 -3.03
C LEU A 118 -3.38 10.00 -2.61
N LEU A 119 -4.37 9.11 -2.61
CA LEU A 119 -4.16 7.69 -2.31
C LEU A 119 -3.25 7.02 -3.35
N ILE A 120 -3.43 7.33 -4.63
CA ILE A 120 -2.54 6.86 -5.71
C ILE A 120 -1.12 7.38 -5.49
N ALA A 121 -0.96 8.67 -5.18
CA ALA A 121 0.34 9.28 -4.91
C ALA A 121 1.02 8.62 -3.69
N ALA A 122 0.28 8.30 -2.64
CA ALA A 122 0.80 7.58 -1.47
C ALA A 122 1.32 6.17 -1.85
N ASN A 123 0.60 5.43 -2.70
CA ASN A 123 1.03 4.12 -3.19
C ASN A 123 2.28 4.21 -4.07
N ILE A 124 2.37 5.20 -4.96
CA ILE A 124 3.57 5.46 -5.76
C ILE A 124 4.75 5.85 -4.85
N GLY A 125 4.50 6.68 -3.83
CA GLY A 125 5.48 7.03 -2.81
C GLY A 125 6.02 5.79 -2.08
N ALA A 126 5.14 4.91 -1.60
CA ALA A 126 5.52 3.64 -0.98
C ALA A 126 6.34 2.76 -1.93
N PHE A 127 5.92 2.65 -3.20
CA PHE A 127 6.60 1.86 -4.22
C PHE A 127 8.04 2.34 -4.49
N THR A 128 8.22 3.66 -4.62
CA THR A 128 9.54 4.27 -4.89
C THR A 128 10.50 4.17 -3.70
N HIS A 129 9.99 4.10 -2.47
CA HIS A 129 10.79 3.94 -1.25
C HIS A 129 11.33 2.52 -1.02
N LYS A 130 11.05 1.59 -1.94
CA LYS A 130 11.56 0.23 -1.92
C LYS A 130 11.28 -0.51 -0.59
N LEU A 131 10.01 -0.57 -0.19
CA LEU A 131 9.61 -1.20 1.08
C LEU A 131 9.98 -2.70 1.13
N ARG A 132 10.42 -3.14 2.30
CA ARG A 132 10.77 -4.55 2.56
C ARG A 132 9.54 -5.37 2.89
N LEU A 133 9.37 -6.51 2.23
CA LEU A 133 8.24 -7.42 2.43
C LEU A 133 8.10 -7.84 3.89
N TYR A 134 9.19 -8.22 4.54
CA TYR A 134 9.12 -8.74 5.91
C TYR A 134 8.84 -7.64 6.95
N ALA A 135 9.04 -6.37 6.62
CA ALA A 135 8.70 -5.25 7.51
C ALA A 135 7.24 -4.79 7.35
N TRP A 136 6.69 -4.83 6.14
CA TRP A 136 5.41 -4.16 5.81
C TRP A 136 4.32 -5.06 5.26
N GLY A 137 4.67 -6.26 4.76
CA GLY A 137 3.71 -7.22 4.22
C GLY A 137 2.87 -7.89 5.31
N LEU A 138 1.75 -8.47 4.87
CA LEU A 138 0.87 -9.25 5.72
C LEU A 138 1.46 -10.64 5.92
N ASN A 139 1.55 -11.07 7.18
CA ASN A 139 1.94 -12.42 7.55
C ASN A 139 1.07 -12.89 8.72
N PRO A 140 0.32 -14.00 8.59
CA PRO A 140 -0.61 -14.41 9.63
C PRO A 140 0.03 -14.72 10.98
N SER A 141 1.17 -15.40 11.00
CA SER A 141 1.90 -15.65 12.24
C SER A 141 2.33 -14.35 12.93
N ARG A 142 2.80 -13.35 12.17
CA ARG A 142 3.24 -12.06 12.72
C ARG A 142 2.10 -11.22 13.27
N VAL A 143 0.93 -11.27 12.65
CA VAL A 143 -0.26 -10.56 13.15
C VAL A 143 -0.84 -11.26 14.36
N LEU A 144 -1.06 -12.58 14.28
CA LEU A 144 -1.81 -13.33 15.30
C LEU A 144 -0.97 -13.65 16.54
N GLU A 145 0.32 -14.01 16.37
CA GLU A 145 1.22 -14.37 17.48
C GLU A 145 2.16 -13.20 17.81
N GLY A 146 2.60 -12.44 16.81
CA GLY A 146 3.49 -11.29 16.99
C GLY A 146 2.79 -9.97 17.31
N GLY A 147 1.45 -9.93 17.26
CA GLY A 147 0.64 -8.74 17.52
C GLY A 147 0.76 -7.63 16.46
N GLN A 148 1.48 -7.82 15.36
CA GLN A 148 1.84 -6.76 14.40
C GLN A 148 0.64 -6.33 13.50
N VAL A 149 -0.44 -5.81 14.10
CA VAL A 149 -1.73 -5.48 13.45
C VAL A 149 -1.63 -4.40 12.37
N TYR A 150 -0.60 -3.53 12.44
CA TYR A 150 -0.35 -2.52 11.41
C TYR A 150 -0.18 -3.15 10.02
N ARG A 151 0.28 -4.40 9.94
CA ARG A 151 0.44 -5.19 8.71
C ARG A 151 -0.87 -5.46 7.98
N MET A 152 -2.01 -5.35 8.66
CA MET A 152 -3.33 -5.48 8.03
C MET A 152 -3.66 -4.31 7.12
N LEU A 153 -3.05 -3.14 7.37
CA LEU A 153 -3.24 -1.95 6.56
C LEU A 153 -2.01 -1.64 5.72
N SER A 154 -0.80 -1.77 6.25
CA SER A 154 0.43 -1.43 5.52
C SER A 154 0.69 -2.34 4.32
N SER A 155 0.25 -3.60 4.39
CA SER A 155 0.40 -4.56 3.29
C SER A 155 -0.26 -4.06 1.99
N ALA A 156 -1.33 -3.27 2.10
CA ALA A 156 -2.05 -2.69 0.97
C ALA A 156 -1.21 -1.71 0.14
N PHE A 157 -0.16 -1.12 0.72
CA PHE A 157 0.75 -0.19 0.04
C PHE A 157 1.98 -0.88 -0.54
N VAL A 158 2.28 -2.12 -0.13
CA VAL A 158 3.39 -2.89 -0.68
C VAL A 158 2.92 -3.53 -1.98
N HIS A 159 3.67 -3.37 -3.06
CA HIS A 159 3.35 -3.96 -4.35
C HIS A 159 4.57 -4.73 -4.87
N VAL A 160 4.34 -5.92 -5.41
CA VAL A 160 5.43 -6.81 -5.88
C VAL A 160 6.22 -6.15 -7.00
N ASP A 161 5.54 -5.55 -7.97
CA ASP A 161 6.16 -5.02 -9.17
C ASP A 161 5.32 -3.88 -9.81
N ILE A 162 5.85 -3.30 -10.89
CA ILE A 162 5.23 -2.18 -11.58
C ILE A 162 3.91 -2.54 -12.26
N VAL A 163 3.73 -3.81 -12.67
CA VAL A 163 2.50 -4.29 -13.32
C VAL A 163 1.36 -4.37 -12.31
N HIS A 164 1.65 -4.87 -11.11
CA HIS A 164 0.70 -4.91 -9.99
C HIS A 164 0.35 -3.51 -9.49
N LEU A 165 1.32 -2.59 -9.44
CA LEU A 165 1.05 -1.20 -9.06
C LEU A 165 0.14 -0.52 -10.09
N THR A 166 0.51 -0.55 -11.37
CA THR A 166 -0.20 0.18 -12.43
C THR A 166 -1.63 -0.30 -12.61
N SER A 167 -1.86 -1.63 -12.59
CA SER A 167 -3.22 -2.18 -12.65
C SER A 167 -4.07 -1.76 -11.46
N ASN A 168 -3.55 -1.83 -10.23
CA ASN A 168 -4.26 -1.34 -9.03
C ASN A 168 -4.57 0.15 -9.10
N MET A 169 -3.60 0.99 -9.49
CA MET A 169 -3.81 2.44 -9.54
C MET A 169 -4.85 2.83 -10.60
N ALA A 170 -4.90 2.12 -11.74
CA ALA A 170 -5.95 2.32 -12.74
C ALA A 170 -7.33 1.94 -12.18
N SER A 171 -7.45 0.81 -11.49
CA SER A 171 -8.72 0.39 -10.85
C SER A 171 -9.17 1.33 -9.74
N ILE A 172 -8.23 1.82 -8.91
CA ILE A 172 -8.50 2.81 -7.85
C ILE A 172 -8.97 4.13 -8.48
N LEU A 173 -8.30 4.62 -9.54
CA LEU A 173 -8.72 5.84 -10.21
C LEU A 173 -10.12 5.70 -10.80
N HIS A 174 -10.37 4.60 -11.52
CA HIS A 174 -11.65 4.31 -12.13
C HIS A 174 -12.80 4.32 -11.11
N SER A 175 -12.57 3.66 -9.97
CA SER A 175 -13.53 3.58 -8.87
C SER A 175 -13.70 4.93 -8.17
N GLY A 176 -12.59 5.64 -7.95
CA GLY A 176 -12.56 6.96 -7.32
C GLY A 176 -13.32 8.03 -8.10
N TYR A 177 -13.31 7.96 -9.43
CA TYR A 177 -14.14 8.82 -10.27
C TYR A 177 -15.65 8.72 -9.99
N SER A 178 -16.11 7.53 -9.58
CA SER A 178 -17.52 7.24 -9.32
C SER A 178 -17.88 7.43 -7.85
N LEU A 179 -17.04 6.90 -6.95
CA LEU A 179 -17.30 6.88 -5.51
C LEU A 179 -16.98 8.24 -4.87
N GLU A 180 -15.83 8.80 -5.24
CA GLU A 180 -15.32 10.14 -4.95
C GLU A 180 -16.37 11.22 -4.73
N PRO A 181 -16.98 11.68 -5.85
CA PRO A 181 -17.95 12.76 -5.84
C PRO A 181 -19.21 12.46 -5.02
N SER A 182 -19.56 11.18 -4.88
CA SER A 182 -20.80 10.76 -4.22
C SER A 182 -20.66 10.61 -2.70
N TRP A 183 -19.49 10.15 -2.23
CA TRP A 183 -19.24 9.84 -0.83
C TRP A 183 -18.42 10.90 -0.11
N GLY A 184 -17.64 11.68 -0.86
CA GLY A 184 -16.65 12.62 -0.34
C GLY A 184 -15.33 11.94 0.03
N HIS A 185 -14.25 12.74 0.01
CA HIS A 185 -12.86 12.28 0.11
C HIS A 185 -12.58 11.50 1.42
N TYR A 186 -13.09 11.98 2.55
CA TYR A 186 -12.87 11.34 3.86
C TYR A 186 -13.53 9.97 3.97
N ARG A 187 -14.78 9.87 3.52
CA ARG A 187 -15.52 8.61 3.57
C ARG A 187 -14.87 7.58 2.66
N LEU A 188 -14.44 7.98 1.46
CA LEU A 188 -13.67 7.09 0.59
C LEU A 188 -12.43 6.55 1.31
N GLY A 189 -11.65 7.40 1.96
CA GLY A 189 -10.45 6.98 2.69
C GLY A 189 -10.73 5.98 3.81
N VAL A 190 -11.80 6.19 4.59
CA VAL A 190 -12.21 5.28 5.67
C VAL A 190 -12.68 3.94 5.09
N GLU A 191 -13.51 3.95 4.05
CA GLU A 191 -14.01 2.73 3.41
C GLU A 191 -12.88 1.95 2.74
N ALA A 192 -11.90 2.62 2.13
CA ALA A 192 -10.70 2.00 1.57
C ALA A 192 -9.85 1.34 2.66
N ALA A 193 -9.61 2.03 3.78
CA ALA A 193 -8.88 1.45 4.92
C ALA A 193 -9.64 0.27 5.54
N ALA A 194 -10.97 0.38 5.69
CA ALA A 194 -11.81 -0.69 6.19
C ALA A 194 -11.80 -1.91 5.28
N ALA A 195 -11.87 -1.72 3.95
CA ALA A 195 -11.76 -2.78 2.97
C ALA A 195 -10.39 -3.49 3.03
N ALA A 196 -9.29 -2.73 3.16
CA ALA A 196 -7.95 -3.30 3.33
C ALA A 196 -7.84 -4.16 4.59
N VAL A 197 -8.34 -3.65 5.73
CA VAL A 197 -8.33 -4.38 7.00
C VAL A 197 -9.23 -5.61 6.93
N ALA A 198 -10.42 -5.51 6.32
CA ALA A 198 -11.36 -6.61 6.18
C ALA A 198 -10.80 -7.74 5.28
N SER A 199 -10.19 -7.39 4.15
CA SER A 199 -9.49 -8.34 3.27
C SER A 199 -8.33 -9.03 3.98
N SER A 200 -7.53 -8.28 4.74
CA SER A 200 -6.49 -8.85 5.61
C SER A 200 -7.08 -9.79 6.67
N ALA A 201 -8.14 -9.38 7.36
CA ALA A 201 -8.80 -10.19 8.38
C ALA A 201 -9.33 -11.51 7.81
N LEU A 202 -9.94 -11.48 6.61
CA LEU A 202 -10.41 -12.67 5.91
C LEU A 202 -9.24 -13.60 5.56
N SER A 203 -8.13 -13.05 5.05
CA SER A 203 -6.91 -13.80 4.76
C SER A 203 -6.34 -14.48 6.02
N LEU A 204 -6.31 -13.77 7.15
CA LEU A 204 -5.89 -14.30 8.44
C LEU A 204 -6.81 -15.43 8.93
N ALA A 205 -8.12 -15.22 8.83
CA ALA A 205 -9.12 -16.20 9.24
C ALA A 205 -9.00 -17.48 8.41
N LEU A 206 -8.81 -17.36 7.09
CA LEU A 206 -8.62 -18.51 6.21
C LEU A 206 -7.31 -19.25 6.50
N ALA A 207 -6.21 -18.54 6.72
CA ALA A 207 -4.93 -19.15 7.10
C ALA A 207 -5.04 -19.90 8.43
N LEU A 208 -5.73 -19.33 9.42
CA LEU A 208 -5.97 -19.97 10.71
C LEU A 208 -6.88 -21.20 10.58
N ALA A 209 -7.94 -21.11 9.77
CA ALA A 209 -8.84 -22.23 9.50
C ALA A 209 -8.10 -23.38 8.84
N LYS A 210 -7.26 -23.13 7.82
CA LYS A 210 -6.42 -24.15 7.18
C LYS A 210 -5.45 -24.81 8.17
N LYS A 211 -4.80 -24.02 9.02
CA LYS A 211 -3.91 -24.53 10.08
C LYS A 211 -4.67 -25.46 11.04
N ARG A 212 -5.83 -25.02 11.54
CA ARG A 212 -6.59 -25.76 12.57
C ARG A 212 -7.33 -26.97 12.03
N LEU A 213 -7.96 -26.85 10.86
CA LEU A 213 -8.85 -27.87 10.32
C LEU A 213 -8.12 -28.88 9.44
N LEU A 214 -7.08 -28.44 8.72
CA LEU A 214 -6.38 -29.26 7.73
C LEU A 214 -4.94 -29.58 8.13
N GLY A 215 -4.45 -29.05 9.26
CA GLY A 215 -3.04 -29.14 9.65
C GLY A 215 -2.09 -28.43 8.68
N ASN A 216 -2.62 -27.67 7.71
CA ASN A 216 -1.82 -27.01 6.68
C ASN A 216 -1.35 -25.65 7.17
N THR A 217 -0.03 -25.50 7.35
CA THR A 217 0.62 -24.29 7.84
C THR A 217 1.21 -23.42 6.74
N SER A 218 1.10 -23.79 5.46
CA SER A 218 1.73 -23.06 4.35
C SER A 218 1.32 -21.59 4.33
N ASP A 219 0.02 -21.34 4.45
CA ASP A 219 -0.54 -19.99 4.38
C ASP A 219 -0.31 -19.21 5.67
N TYR A 220 -0.10 -19.92 6.79
CA TYR A 220 0.10 -19.31 8.10
C TYR A 220 1.42 -18.53 8.20
N PHE A 221 2.45 -18.99 7.48
CA PHE A 221 3.76 -18.35 7.41
C PHE A 221 4.00 -17.60 6.09
N LYS A 222 3.01 -17.59 5.19
CA LYS A 222 3.10 -16.91 3.90
C LYS A 222 3.08 -15.39 4.08
N TRP A 223 3.81 -14.72 3.21
CA TRP A 223 3.82 -13.27 3.09
C TRP A 223 2.94 -12.83 1.91
N THR A 224 2.08 -11.85 2.13
CA THR A 224 1.20 -11.29 1.10
C THR A 224 1.28 -9.76 1.07
N VAL A 225 1.00 -9.18 -0.10
CA VAL A 225 1.11 -7.74 -0.36
C VAL A 225 0.00 -7.28 -1.29
N GLY A 226 -0.26 -5.98 -1.31
CA GLY A 226 -1.22 -5.30 -2.17
C GLY A 226 -2.66 -5.39 -1.67
N PHE A 227 -3.53 -4.61 -2.31
CA PHE A 227 -4.99 -4.66 -2.10
C PHE A 227 -5.64 -5.98 -2.55
N SER A 228 -4.88 -6.86 -3.20
CA SER A 228 -5.33 -8.17 -3.68
C SER A 228 -5.04 -9.29 -2.68
N ALA A 229 -5.15 -9.04 -1.37
CA ALA A 229 -5.18 -10.11 -0.37
C ALA A 229 -6.53 -10.86 -0.44
N ALA A 230 -6.73 -11.55 -1.56
CA ALA A 230 -7.80 -12.49 -1.85
C ALA A 230 -7.20 -13.64 -2.67
#